data_AF-A0AAD5YDU5-F1
#
_entry.id   AF-A0AAD5YDU5-F1
#
_cell.length_a   1.000
_cell.length_b   1.000
_cell.length_c   1.000
_cell.angle_alpha   90.00
_cell.angle_beta   90.00
_cell.angle_gamma   90.00
#
_symmetry.space_group_name_H-M   'P 1'
#
loop_
_entity.id
_entity.type
_entity.pdbx_description
1 polymer ?
#
loop_
_entity_poly.entity_id
_entity_poly.type
_entity_poly.pdbx_seq_one_letter_code
_entity_poly.pdbx_strand_id
1 'polypeptide(L)'
;MTLQGLIEYLHLMQESLVSWIPSFDAAAALNEMRKSNEEVLHLVSPNLVPWRTFLEVFSKALGVPLVPYETWLKAMEDDLADPTRSEVEAMIHNPGLRLLPFYRHSKPNEDGEPLGLVRLDVTKAKQVAPSLNQVKMTSEWVDKWIGYWRSSGFLPPKESTGL
;
A
#
# COMPACT_ATOMS: atom_id res chain seq x y z
N MET A 1 -23.58 -9.93 -5.58
CA MET A 1 -22.82 -9.84 -4.32
C MET A 1 -23.82 -9.67 -3.19
N THR A 2 -23.84 -10.56 -2.19
CA THR A 2 -24.81 -10.52 -1.08
C THR A 2 -24.35 -9.52 -0.01
N LEU A 3 -25.29 -9.01 0.80
CA LEU A 3 -24.99 -8.08 1.90
C LEU A 3 -23.96 -8.68 2.90
N GLN A 4 -24.03 -9.99 3.13
CA GLN A 4 -23.10 -10.74 3.96
C GLN A 4 -21.68 -10.75 3.37
N GLY A 5 -21.55 -10.99 2.06
CA GLY A 5 -20.25 -10.96 1.39
C GLY A 5 -19.61 -9.57 1.38
N LEU A 6 -20.42 -8.50 1.36
CA LEU A 6 -19.93 -7.13 1.52
C LEU A 6 -19.40 -6.87 2.95
N ILE A 7 -20.04 -7.41 3.98
CA ILE A 7 -19.64 -7.24 5.39
C ILE A 7 -18.35 -8.01 5.68
N GLU A 8 -18.22 -9.25 5.20
CA GLU A 8 -16.99 -10.05 5.35
C GLU A 8 -15.81 -9.40 4.63
N TYR A 9 -16.04 -8.85 3.43
CA TYR A 9 -15.03 -8.12 2.67
C TYR A 9 -14.60 -6.79 3.33
N LEU A 10 -15.55 -6.07 3.91
CA LEU A 10 -15.29 -4.87 4.72
C LEU A 10 -14.44 -5.19 5.96
N HIS A 11 -14.67 -6.34 6.58
CA HIS A 11 -13.91 -6.81 7.73
C HIS A 11 -12.48 -7.25 7.35
N LEU A 12 -12.32 -7.97 6.24
CA LEU A 12 -11.01 -8.40 5.71
C LEU A 12 -10.10 -7.21 5.36
N MET A 13 -10.66 -6.14 4.80
CA MET A 13 -9.89 -4.91 4.53
C MET A 13 -9.54 -4.14 5.82
N GLN A 14 -10.35 -4.28 6.89
CA GLN A 14 -10.08 -3.66 8.19
C GLN A 14 -8.90 -4.31 8.93
N GLU A 15 -8.65 -5.62 8.74
CA GLU A 15 -7.61 -6.37 9.46
C GLU A 15 -6.38 -6.73 8.62
N SER A 16 -6.34 -6.32 7.34
CA SER A 16 -5.22 -6.64 6.46
C SER A 16 -3.87 -6.10 6.98
N LEU A 17 -2.86 -6.96 6.96
CA LEU A 17 -1.51 -6.68 7.47
C LEU A 17 -0.52 -6.50 6.31
N VAL A 18 0.37 -5.53 6.38
CA VAL A 18 1.47 -5.32 5.40
C VAL A 18 2.84 -5.67 5.98
N SER A 19 3.73 -6.20 5.14
CA SER A 19 5.14 -6.50 5.48
C SER A 19 6.14 -5.45 4.94
N TRP A 20 5.70 -4.21 4.80
CA TRP A 20 6.52 -3.13 4.23
C TRP A 20 7.82 -2.91 5.01
N ILE A 21 8.89 -2.66 4.25
CA ILE A 21 10.25 -2.46 4.77
C ILE A 21 10.84 -1.18 4.17
N PRO A 22 11.39 -0.26 4.99
CA PRO A 22 12.12 0.89 4.46
C PRO A 22 13.39 0.45 3.72
N SER A 23 13.77 1.21 2.69
CA SER A 23 14.89 0.84 1.80
C SER A 23 16.23 0.71 2.52
N PHE A 24 16.51 1.57 3.51
CA PHE A 24 17.73 1.49 4.30
C PHE A 24 17.82 0.22 5.14
N ASP A 25 16.70 -0.15 5.78
CA ASP A 25 16.62 -1.39 6.55
C ASP A 25 16.75 -2.63 5.64
N ALA A 26 16.11 -2.59 4.47
CA ALA A 26 16.23 -3.64 3.47
C ALA A 26 17.68 -3.81 3.00
N ALA A 27 18.39 -2.70 2.76
CA ALA A 27 19.79 -2.73 2.35
C ALA A 27 20.72 -3.27 3.44
N ALA A 28 20.47 -2.91 4.71
CA ALA A 28 21.21 -3.45 5.84
C ALA A 28 21.04 -4.97 5.95
N ALA A 29 19.80 -5.44 5.88
CA ALA A 29 19.49 -6.86 5.92
C ALA A 29 20.10 -7.61 4.73
N LEU A 30 19.99 -7.07 3.51
CA LEU A 30 20.58 -7.68 2.31
C LEU A 30 22.11 -7.84 2.42
N ASN A 31 22.79 -6.87 3.04
CA ASN A 31 24.24 -6.94 3.29
C ASN A 31 24.63 -8.05 4.29
N GLU A 32 23.73 -8.46 5.17
CA GLU A 32 23.92 -9.59 6.08
C GLU A 32 23.57 -10.91 5.37
N MET A 33 22.41 -10.95 4.70
CA MET A 33 21.92 -12.11 3.94
C MET A 33 22.92 -12.64 2.93
N ARG A 34 23.62 -11.77 2.20
CA ARG A 34 24.63 -12.16 1.19
C ARG A 34 25.83 -12.94 1.75
N LYS A 35 25.98 -12.99 3.07
CA LYS A 35 27.05 -13.74 3.77
C LYS A 35 26.58 -15.13 4.21
N SER A 36 25.31 -15.44 4.05
CA SER A 36 24.73 -16.73 4.42
C SER A 36 24.97 -17.80 3.36
N ASN A 37 24.79 -19.07 3.75
CA ASN A 37 24.78 -20.21 2.83
C ASN A 37 23.36 -20.57 2.35
N GLU A 38 22.35 -19.75 2.67
CA GLU A 38 20.97 -19.98 2.22
C GLU A 38 20.82 -19.60 0.74
N GLU A 39 20.22 -20.49 -0.05
CA GLU A 39 20.06 -20.26 -1.49
C GLU A 39 19.00 -19.20 -1.80
N VAL A 40 17.91 -19.17 -1.01
CA VAL A 40 16.77 -18.28 -1.20
C VAL A 40 16.36 -17.69 0.14
N LEU A 41 16.26 -16.37 0.16
CA LEU A 41 15.85 -15.58 1.32
C LEU A 41 14.82 -14.55 0.90
N HIS A 42 13.73 -14.42 1.67
CA HIS A 42 12.71 -13.40 1.44
C HIS A 42 13.06 -12.12 2.21
N LEU A 43 13.24 -11.01 1.49
CA LEU A 43 13.54 -9.70 2.05
C LEU A 43 12.26 -8.87 2.20
N VAL A 44 11.51 -9.15 3.27
CA VAL A 44 10.33 -8.38 3.68
C VAL A 44 10.33 -8.19 5.20
N SER A 45 9.57 -7.23 5.72
CA SER A 45 9.52 -6.98 7.17
C SER A 45 8.90 -8.18 7.90
N PRO A 46 9.55 -8.72 8.94
CA PRO A 46 8.96 -9.76 9.79
C PRO A 46 7.93 -9.18 10.77
N ASN A 47 7.94 -7.86 10.96
CA ASN A 47 7.05 -7.14 11.86
C ASN A 47 5.88 -6.60 11.04
N LEU A 48 4.79 -7.35 11.03
CA LEU A 48 3.59 -7.01 10.28
C LEU A 48 2.86 -5.83 10.93
N VAL A 49 2.32 -4.94 10.10
CA VAL A 49 1.60 -3.75 10.57
C VAL A 49 0.22 -3.70 9.93
N PRO A 50 -0.85 -3.38 10.68
CA PRO A 50 -2.16 -3.14 10.10
C PRO A 50 -2.08 -2.08 9.00
N TRP A 51 -2.60 -2.37 7.82
CA TRP A 51 -2.51 -1.45 6.68
C TRP A 51 -3.20 -0.11 6.97
N ARG A 52 -4.28 -0.16 7.75
CA ARG A 52 -5.04 0.98 8.26
C ARG A 52 -4.18 1.99 9.02
N THR A 53 -3.11 1.55 9.70
CA THR A 53 -2.15 2.43 10.39
C THR A 53 -1.57 3.49 9.45
N PHE A 54 -1.41 3.20 8.16
CA PHE A 54 -0.93 4.15 7.15
C PHE A 54 -2.09 4.88 6.47
N LEU A 55 -3.13 4.13 6.08
CA LEU A 55 -4.24 4.68 5.29
C LEU A 55 -4.99 5.81 6.02
N GLU A 56 -5.17 5.71 7.34
CA GLU A 56 -5.84 6.76 8.12
C GLU A 56 -5.03 8.06 8.16
N VAL A 57 -3.71 7.94 8.26
CA VAL A 57 -2.81 9.11 8.24
C VAL A 57 -2.77 9.72 6.85
N PHE A 58 -2.75 8.91 5.79
CA PHE A 58 -2.89 9.40 4.41
C PHE A 58 -4.21 10.15 4.21
N SER A 59 -5.32 9.55 4.63
CA SER A 59 -6.66 10.14 4.52
C SER A 59 -6.74 11.51 5.18
N LYS A 60 -6.27 11.62 6.43
CA LYS A 60 -6.20 12.90 7.16
C LYS A 60 -5.27 13.91 6.49
N ALA A 61 -4.10 13.49 6.03
CA ALA A 61 -3.09 14.40 5.48
C ALA A 61 -3.42 14.91 4.07
N LEU A 62 -4.22 14.15 3.30
CA LEU A 62 -4.67 14.46 1.95
C LEU A 62 -6.11 14.99 1.88
N GLY A 63 -6.87 14.92 2.97
CA GLY A 63 -8.26 15.38 3.02
C GLY A 63 -9.23 14.51 2.22
N VAL A 64 -8.90 13.23 2.00
CA VAL A 64 -9.71 12.29 1.21
C VAL A 64 -10.31 11.20 2.10
N PRO A 65 -11.56 10.78 1.89
CA PRO A 65 -12.18 9.75 2.73
C PRO A 65 -11.59 8.36 2.44
N LEU A 66 -11.50 7.51 3.47
CA LEU A 66 -11.30 6.07 3.26
C LEU A 66 -12.64 5.42 2.91
N VAL A 67 -12.67 4.73 1.79
CA VAL A 67 -13.85 4.00 1.31
C VAL A 67 -13.50 2.52 1.08
N PRO A 68 -14.49 1.63 1.03
CA PRO A 68 -14.26 0.22 0.71
C PRO A 68 -13.63 0.06 -0.68
N TYR A 69 -12.79 -0.96 -0.86
CA TYR A 69 -12.06 -1.18 -2.12
C TYR A 69 -13.00 -1.29 -3.33
N GLU A 70 -14.10 -2.04 -3.22
CA GLU A 70 -15.08 -2.18 -4.30
C GLU A 70 -15.77 -0.86 -4.66
N THR A 71 -16.06 -0.02 -3.66
CA THR A 71 -16.61 1.32 -3.88
C THR A 71 -15.62 2.20 -4.64
N TRP A 72 -14.34 2.16 -4.24
CA TRP A 72 -13.28 2.90 -4.91
C TRP A 72 -13.04 2.39 -6.34
N LEU A 73 -12.95 1.08 -6.54
CA LEU A 73 -12.74 0.46 -7.85
C LEU A 73 -13.89 0.82 -8.80
N LYS A 74 -15.14 0.72 -8.34
CA LYS A 74 -16.31 1.10 -9.13
C LYS A 74 -16.27 2.58 -9.55
N ALA A 75 -15.85 3.47 -8.65
CA ALA A 75 -15.71 4.89 -8.98
C ALA A 75 -14.66 5.13 -10.07
N MET A 76 -13.55 4.38 -10.07
CA MET A 76 -12.56 4.45 -11.15
C MET A 76 -13.10 3.90 -12.48
N GLU A 77 -13.87 2.81 -12.44
CA GLU A 77 -14.50 2.26 -13.64
C GLU A 77 -15.52 3.22 -14.25
N ASP A 78 -16.29 3.91 -13.40
CA ASP A 78 -17.25 4.92 -13.83
C ASP A 78 -16.58 6.15 -14.42
N ASP A 79 -15.46 6.62 -13.83
CA ASP A 79 -14.68 7.74 -14.36
C ASP A 79 -14.08 7.42 -15.76
N LEU A 80 -13.64 6.18 -15.98
CA LEU A 80 -13.16 5.75 -17.29
C LEU A 80 -14.30 5.57 -18.31
N ALA A 81 -15.49 5.18 -17.85
CA ALA A 81 -16.66 4.94 -18.71
C ALA A 81 -17.44 6.22 -19.03
N ASP A 82 -17.08 7.37 -18.46
CA ASP A 82 -17.72 8.66 -18.72
C ASP A 82 -17.63 9.02 -20.21
N PRO A 83 -18.76 9.07 -20.94
CA PRO A 83 -18.76 9.33 -22.38
C PRO A 83 -18.40 10.78 -22.75
N THR A 84 -18.30 11.68 -21.77
CA THR A 84 -17.97 13.10 -21.99
C THR A 84 -16.47 13.33 -22.20
N ARG A 85 -15.62 12.34 -21.90
CA ARG A 85 -14.16 12.40 -22.09
C ARG A 85 -13.69 11.22 -22.92
N SER A 86 -12.69 11.45 -23.75
CA SER A 86 -11.91 10.34 -24.30
C SER A 86 -11.13 9.63 -23.17
N GLU A 87 -10.79 8.37 -23.38
CA GLU A 87 -9.95 7.60 -22.45
C GLU A 87 -8.62 8.31 -22.13
N VAL A 88 -8.00 8.95 -23.12
CA VAL A 88 -6.75 9.72 -22.95
C VAL A 88 -6.97 10.92 -22.03
N GLU A 89 -8.05 11.68 -22.22
CA GLU A 89 -8.37 12.83 -21.37
C GLU A 89 -8.71 12.38 -19.94
N ALA A 90 -9.47 11.29 -19.78
CA ALA A 90 -9.76 10.70 -18.49
C ALA A 90 -8.46 10.32 -17.74
N MET A 91 -7.50 9.69 -18.41
CA MET A 91 -6.20 9.33 -17.82
C MET A 91 -5.26 10.50 -17.55
N ILE A 92 -5.43 11.63 -18.24
CA ILE A 92 -4.70 12.87 -17.91
C ILE A 92 -5.28 13.48 -16.64
N HIS A 93 -6.61 13.53 -16.53
CA HIS A 93 -7.33 14.05 -15.37
C HIS A 93 -7.14 13.17 -14.13
N ASN A 94 -7.23 11.85 -14.30
CA ASN A 94 -7.04 10.85 -13.27
C ASN A 94 -5.96 9.83 -13.70
N PRO A 95 -4.68 10.11 -13.45
CA PRO A 95 -3.58 9.21 -13.80
C PRO A 95 -3.69 7.81 -13.19
N GLY A 96 -4.46 7.64 -12.10
CA GLY A 96 -4.70 6.35 -11.46
C GLY A 96 -5.40 5.34 -12.39
N LEU A 97 -6.18 5.82 -13.36
CA LEU A 97 -6.88 4.96 -14.33
C LEU A 97 -5.94 4.07 -15.16
N ARG A 98 -4.66 4.46 -15.31
CA ARG A 98 -3.64 3.65 -15.98
C ARG A 98 -3.38 2.31 -15.29
N LEU A 99 -3.65 2.23 -13.99
CA LEU A 99 -3.50 1.03 -13.18
C LEU A 99 -4.82 0.27 -12.97
N LEU A 100 -5.92 0.74 -13.58
CA LEU A 100 -7.23 0.08 -13.44
C LEU A 100 -7.23 -1.41 -13.81
N PRO A 101 -6.53 -1.86 -14.88
CA PRO A 101 -6.42 -3.29 -15.15
C PRO A 101 -5.75 -4.06 -14.01
N PHE A 102 -4.76 -3.50 -13.32
CA PHE A 102 -4.15 -4.14 -12.15
C PHE A 102 -5.17 -4.26 -11.00
N TYR A 103 -5.87 -3.16 -10.68
CA TYR A 103 -6.85 -3.13 -9.59
C TYR A 103 -8.03 -4.11 -9.80
N ARG A 104 -8.48 -4.31 -11.05
CA ARG A 104 -9.53 -5.30 -11.37
C ARG A 104 -9.14 -6.74 -11.02
N HIS A 105 -7.84 -7.05 -11.06
CA HIS A 105 -7.34 -8.39 -10.78
C HIS A 105 -6.86 -8.56 -9.34
N SER A 106 -6.74 -7.47 -8.58
CA SER A 106 -6.43 -7.51 -7.15
C SER A 106 -7.64 -8.04 -6.39
N LYS A 107 -7.50 -9.25 -5.85
CA LYS A 107 -8.48 -9.85 -4.94
C LYS A 107 -7.84 -10.06 -3.58
N PRO A 108 -8.41 -9.52 -2.50
CA PRO A 108 -7.96 -9.86 -1.15
C PRO A 108 -7.97 -11.37 -0.98
N ASN A 109 -6.88 -11.90 -0.44
CA ASN A 109 -6.79 -13.27 0.03
C ASN A 109 -6.75 -13.21 1.56
N GLU A 110 -7.50 -14.07 2.24
CA GLU A 110 -7.54 -14.13 3.71
C GLU A 110 -6.16 -14.38 4.30
N ASP A 111 -5.34 -15.19 3.62
CA ASP A 111 -3.97 -15.52 4.02
C ASP A 111 -2.91 -14.58 3.42
N GLY A 112 -3.35 -13.59 2.65
CA GLY A 112 -2.49 -12.73 1.85
C GLY A 112 -2.11 -11.41 2.51
N GLU A 113 -1.40 -10.61 1.73
CA GLU A 113 -1.29 -9.18 1.91
C GLU A 113 -2.35 -8.46 1.07
N PRO A 114 -2.67 -7.21 1.41
CA PRO A 114 -3.64 -6.46 0.64
C PRO A 114 -3.31 -6.40 -0.86
N LEU A 115 -4.36 -6.23 -1.68
CA LEU A 115 -4.30 -6.26 -3.15
C LEU A 115 -3.94 -7.65 -3.74
N GLY A 116 -4.06 -8.72 -2.96
CA GLY A 116 -3.85 -10.10 -3.41
C GLY A 116 -2.39 -10.52 -3.44
N LEU A 117 -1.54 -9.83 -2.67
CA LEU A 117 -0.12 -10.16 -2.54
C LEU A 117 0.08 -11.39 -1.65
N VAL A 118 1.13 -12.15 -1.91
CA VAL A 118 1.43 -13.38 -1.14
C VAL A 118 2.20 -13.02 0.13
N ARG A 119 1.83 -13.63 1.26
CA ARG A 119 2.62 -13.58 2.49
C ARG A 119 3.85 -14.47 2.36
N LEU A 120 5.04 -13.87 2.46
CA LEU A 120 6.30 -14.61 2.36
C LEU A 120 6.75 -15.11 3.75
N ASP A 121 7.20 -16.36 3.81
CA ASP A 121 7.88 -16.90 5.00
C ASP A 121 9.27 -16.24 5.14
N VAL A 122 9.58 -15.74 6.33
CA VAL A 122 10.84 -15.05 6.62
C VAL A 122 11.71 -15.81 7.62
N THR A 123 11.42 -17.09 7.86
CA THR A 123 12.07 -17.88 8.92
C THR A 123 13.58 -17.92 8.74
N LYS A 124 14.06 -18.22 7.53
CA LYS A 124 15.50 -18.25 7.20
C LYS A 124 16.13 -16.85 7.24
N ALA A 125 15.44 -15.86 6.68
CA ALA A 125 15.90 -14.47 6.62
C ALA A 125 16.18 -13.89 8.01
N LYS A 126 15.29 -14.14 8.98
CA LYS A 126 15.43 -13.68 10.37
C LYS A 126 16.63 -14.27 11.09
N GLN A 127 17.05 -15.48 10.73
CA GLN A 127 18.20 -16.16 11.34
C GLN A 127 19.53 -15.58 10.86
N VAL A 128 19.60 -15.22 9.58
CA VAL A 128 20.87 -14.81 8.95
C VAL A 128 21.06 -13.29 8.88
N ALA A 129 20.00 -12.50 9.07
CA ALA A 129 20.03 -11.04 9.06
C ALA A 129 19.43 -10.43 10.34
N PRO A 130 20.22 -10.25 11.40
CA PRO A 130 19.77 -9.63 12.65
C PRO A 130 19.14 -8.24 12.46
N SER A 131 19.62 -7.44 11.51
CA SER A 131 19.06 -6.12 11.20
C SER A 131 17.61 -6.19 10.74
N LEU A 132 17.21 -7.28 10.06
CA LEU A 132 15.84 -7.49 9.62
C LEU A 132 14.84 -7.57 10.79
N ASN A 133 15.27 -8.11 11.93
CA ASN A 133 14.43 -8.22 13.12
C ASN A 133 14.18 -6.86 13.81
N GLN A 134 15.00 -5.85 13.49
CA GLN A 134 14.93 -4.52 14.09
C GLN A 134 14.06 -3.55 13.27
N VAL A 135 13.61 -3.95 12.07
CA VAL A 135 12.79 -3.12 11.20
C VAL A 135 11.52 -2.69 11.93
N LYS A 136 11.28 -1.38 11.93
CA LYS A 136 10.06 -0.79 12.50
C LYS A 136 9.37 0.05 11.44
N MET A 137 8.14 -0.36 11.12
CA MET A 137 7.26 0.41 10.28
C MET A 137 6.20 1.08 11.16
N THR A 138 6.16 2.40 11.13
CA THR A 138 5.22 3.23 11.89
C THR A 138 4.53 4.22 10.97
N SER A 139 3.41 4.79 11.43
CA SER A 139 2.68 5.80 10.67
C SER A 139 3.48 7.07 10.37
N GLU A 140 4.58 7.35 11.10
CA GLU A 140 5.47 8.49 10.85
C GLU A 140 6.12 8.46 9.46
N TRP A 141 6.22 7.29 8.83
CA TRP A 141 6.68 7.18 7.44
C TRP A 141 5.75 7.89 6.46
N VAL A 142 4.45 7.97 6.78
CA VAL A 142 3.47 8.68 5.94
C VAL A 142 3.82 10.16 5.85
N ASP A 143 4.18 10.79 6.96
CA ASP A 143 4.56 12.20 6.98
C ASP A 143 5.83 12.46 6.14
N LYS A 144 6.81 11.54 6.20
CA LYS A 144 8.02 11.61 5.39
C LYS A 144 7.72 11.49 3.90
N TRP A 145 6.89 10.53 3.49
CA TRP A 145 6.51 10.34 2.09
C TRP A 145 5.74 11.54 1.55
N ILE A 146 4.71 12.00 2.28
CA ILE A 146 3.92 13.17 1.87
C ILE A 146 4.82 14.42 1.81
N GLY A 147 5.71 14.61 2.79
CA GLY A 147 6.66 15.71 2.80
C GLY A 147 7.56 15.72 1.55
N TYR A 148 8.12 14.57 1.20
CA TYR A 148 8.94 14.41 -0.01
C TYR A 148 8.15 14.58 -1.31
N TRP A 149 6.95 14.02 -1.40
CA TRP A 149 6.09 14.18 -2.57
C TRP A 149 5.66 15.62 -2.78
N ARG A 150 5.41 16.38 -1.71
CA ARG A 150 5.16 17.82 -1.80
C ARG A 150 6.39 18.60 -2.24
N SER A 151 7.56 18.30 -1.66
CA SER A 151 8.80 19.03 -2.02
C SER A 151 9.28 18.75 -3.44
N SER A 152 9.00 17.56 -3.98
CA SER A 152 9.28 17.20 -5.38
C SER A 152 8.24 17.73 -6.37
N GLY A 153 7.14 18.33 -5.90
CA GLY A 153 6.04 18.80 -6.75
C GLY A 153 5.12 17.69 -7.27
N PHE A 154 5.26 16.46 -6.78
CA PHE A 154 4.35 15.36 -7.11
C PHE A 154 2.96 15.56 -6.48
N LEU A 155 2.91 16.08 -5.26
CA LEU A 155 1.67 16.50 -4.61
C LEU A 155 1.60 18.02 -4.51
N PRO A 156 0.39 18.60 -4.56
CA PRO A 156 0.23 20.02 -4.30
C PRO A 156 0.70 20.36 -2.87
N PRO A 157 1.16 21.60 -2.64
CA PRO A 157 1.47 22.06 -1.30
C PRO A 157 0.24 21.91 -0.40
N LYS A 158 0.46 21.75 0.90
CA LYS A 158 -0.65 21.75 1.85
C LYS A 158 -1.36 23.10 1.70
N GLU A 159 -2.64 23.09 1.32
CA GLU A 159 -3.43 24.31 1.27
C GLU A 159 -3.29 25.01 2.63
N SER A 160 -2.84 26.26 2.62
CA SER A 160 -2.93 27.09 3.81
C SER A 160 -4.42 27.29 4.03
N THR A 161 -4.99 26.58 4.99
CA THR A 161 -6.30 26.94 5.54
C THR A 161 -6.17 28.40 5.97
N GLY A 162 -6.68 29.31 5.15
CA GLY A 162 -6.82 30.71 5.50
C GLY A 162 -7.71 30.76 6.73
N LEU A 163 -7.10 31.07 7.87
CA LEU A 163 -7.80 31.64 9.02
C LEU A 163 -8.03 33.12 8.74
#